data_AF-A0A7Z9TH95-F1
#
_entry.id   AF-A0A7Z9TH95-F1
#
_cell.length_a   1.000
_cell.length_b   1.000
_cell.length_c   1.000
_cell.angle_alpha   90.00
_cell.angle_beta   90.00
_cell.angle_gamma   90.00
#
_symmetry.space_group_name_H-M   'P 1'
#
loop_
_entity.id
_entity.type
_entity.pdbx_description
1 polymer ?
#
loop_
_entity_poly.entity_id
_entity_poly.type
_entity_poly.pdbx_seq_one_letter_code
_entity_poly.pdbx_strand_id
1 'polypeptide(L)'
;MNRGFAIFLIVLVGGGLFGWREYERRQIEKFRQDRIELKVTREREKNEQIEQLRELDKVEKTKFKVQVRHDSRPETNTYPMILDATGSFDPDQGDRIRYNWKQVSGNQIRLRPNSNSGIVSFEGTPGEYTFELTVSDNYGASTTISKTVKIEAEPNQSPIVDLEIRQGTGTN
;
A
#
# COMPACT_ATOMS: atom_id res chain seq x y z
N MET A 1 -73.34 23.43 -29.86
CA MET A 1 -72.22 22.99 -29.00
C MET A 1 -72.10 23.98 -27.85
N ASN A 2 -72.27 23.53 -26.60
CA ASN A 2 -72.49 24.42 -25.46
C ASN A 2 -71.19 25.15 -25.12
N ARG A 3 -71.17 26.49 -25.22
CA ARG A 3 -69.98 27.32 -24.97
C ARG A 3 -69.36 27.03 -23.59
N GLY A 4 -70.18 26.71 -22.59
CA GLY A 4 -69.72 26.28 -21.26
C GLY A 4 -68.95 24.95 -21.24
N PHE A 5 -69.34 23.98 -22.08
CA PHE A 5 -68.65 22.67 -22.16
C PHE A 5 -67.31 22.79 -22.87
N ALA A 6 -67.21 23.65 -23.89
CA ALA A 6 -65.96 23.95 -24.58
C ALA A 6 -64.95 24.66 -23.66
N ILE A 7 -65.41 25.62 -22.84
CA ILE A 7 -64.56 26.31 -21.85
C ILE A 7 -64.07 25.32 -20.77
N PHE A 8 -64.93 24.43 -20.30
CA PHE A 8 -64.57 23.42 -19.30
C PHE A 8 -63.49 22.45 -19.80
N LEU A 9 -63.58 21.97 -21.04
CA LEU A 9 -62.56 21.11 -21.65
C LEU A 9 -61.19 21.81 -21.79
N ILE A 10 -61.18 23.10 -22.17
CA ILE A 10 -59.94 23.88 -22.29
C ILE A 10 -59.26 24.03 -20.93
N VAL A 11 -60.03 24.28 -19.86
CA VAL A 11 -59.50 24.38 -18.48
C VAL A 11 -58.94 23.03 -18.00
N LEU A 12 -59.62 21.92 -18.30
CA LEU A 12 -59.19 20.57 -17.92
C LEU A 12 -57.88 20.17 -18.62
N VAL A 13 -57.80 20.38 -19.93
CA VAL A 13 -56.60 20.10 -20.73
C VAL A 13 -55.45 21.03 -20.35
N GLY A 14 -55.73 22.32 -20.10
CA GLY A 14 -54.76 23.29 -19.62
C GLY A 14 -54.19 22.92 -18.24
N GLY A 15 -55.03 22.47 -17.31
CA GLY A 15 -54.62 21.97 -16.00
C GLY A 15 -53.77 20.70 -16.07
N GLY A 16 -54.12 19.76 -16.96
CA GLY A 16 -53.34 18.56 -17.23
C GLY A 16 -51.96 18.85 -17.83
N LEU A 17 -51.89 19.72 -18.83
CA LEU A 17 -50.62 20.17 -19.44
C LEU A 17 -49.75 20.97 -18.47
N PHE A 18 -50.36 21.79 -17.62
CA PHE A 18 -49.65 22.54 -16.57
C PHE A 18 -49.08 21.60 -15.50
N GLY A 19 -49.89 20.67 -14.99
CA GLY A 19 -49.45 19.64 -14.04
C GLY A 19 -48.38 18.72 -14.62
N TRP A 20 -48.50 18.35 -15.90
CA TRP A 20 -47.47 17.59 -16.63
C TRP A 20 -46.17 18.36 -16.77
N ARG A 21 -46.22 19.64 -17.15
CA ARG A 21 -45.04 20.53 -17.26
C ARG A 21 -44.37 20.78 -15.90
N GLU A 22 -45.13 20.82 -14.81
CA GLU A 22 -44.55 20.86 -13.47
C GLU A 22 -43.92 19.53 -13.06
N TYR A 23 -44.56 18.41 -13.38
CA TYR A 23 -44.02 17.08 -13.14
C TYR A 23 -42.69 16.89 -13.89
N GLU A 24 -42.63 17.19 -15.19
CA GLU A 24 -41.40 17.14 -15.99
C GLU A 24 -40.29 18.00 -15.41
N ARG A 25 -40.60 19.23 -15.00
CA ARG A 25 -39.62 20.11 -14.34
C ARG A 25 -39.04 19.47 -13.07
N ARG A 26 -39.90 18.95 -12.19
CA ARG A 26 -39.47 18.26 -10.96
C ARG A 26 -38.62 17.02 -11.27
N GLN A 27 -38.99 16.23 -12.28
CA GLN A 27 -38.19 15.06 -12.68
C GLN A 27 -36.81 15.47 -13.21
N ILE A 28 -36.74 16.48 -14.08
CA ILE A 28 -35.47 17.01 -14.60
C ILE A 28 -34.59 17.55 -13.48
N GLU A 29 -35.17 18.24 -12.50
CA GLU A 29 -34.45 18.73 -11.33
C GLU A 29 -33.91 17.59 -10.48
N LYS A 30 -34.71 16.55 -10.21
CA LYS A 30 -34.24 15.34 -9.52
C LYS A 30 -33.09 14.67 -10.27
N PHE A 31 -33.24 14.36 -11.56
CA PHE A 31 -32.15 13.78 -12.36
C PHE A 31 -30.90 14.66 -12.37
N ARG A 32 -31.05 15.98 -12.37
CA ARG A 32 -29.93 16.92 -12.29
C ARG A 32 -29.24 16.82 -10.93
N GLN A 33 -29.99 16.80 -9.84
CA GLN A 33 -29.47 16.63 -8.48
C GLN A 33 -28.79 15.28 -8.33
N ASP A 34 -29.42 14.18 -8.73
CA ASP A 34 -28.86 12.83 -8.67
C ASP A 34 -27.54 12.73 -9.44
N ARG A 35 -27.43 13.37 -10.62
CA ARG A 35 -26.17 13.42 -11.37
C ARG A 35 -25.09 14.27 -10.69
N ILE A 36 -25.47 15.37 -10.03
CA ILE A 36 -24.52 16.21 -9.28
C ILE A 36 -24.02 15.41 -8.07
N GLU A 37 -24.93 14.80 -7.32
CA GLU A 37 -24.63 13.93 -6.19
C GLU A 37 -23.73 12.79 -6.62
N LEU A 38 -24.05 12.07 -7.70
CA LEU A 38 -23.20 11.00 -8.23
C LEU A 38 -21.78 11.50 -8.58
N LYS A 39 -21.65 12.68 -9.18
CA LYS A 39 -20.32 13.27 -9.49
C LYS A 39 -19.56 13.61 -8.21
N VAL A 40 -20.22 14.27 -7.26
CA VAL A 40 -19.62 14.66 -5.97
C VAL A 40 -19.18 13.42 -5.19
N THR A 41 -20.02 12.39 -5.12
CA THR A 41 -19.71 11.13 -4.46
C THR A 41 -18.52 10.43 -5.13
N ARG A 42 -18.50 10.33 -6.46
CA ARG A 42 -17.35 9.75 -7.19
C ARG A 42 -16.06 10.54 -6.96
N GLU A 43 -16.12 11.87 -6.95
CA GLU A 43 -14.96 12.71 -6.67
C GLU A 43 -14.47 12.53 -5.23
N ARG A 44 -15.40 12.42 -4.28
CA ARG A 44 -15.08 12.13 -2.88
C ARG A 44 -14.41 10.77 -2.74
N GLU A 45 -15.00 9.71 -3.29
CA GLU A 45 -14.43 8.35 -3.28
C GLU A 45 -13.03 8.33 -3.91
N LYS A 46 -12.87 9.02 -5.06
CA LYS A 46 -11.57 9.17 -5.72
C LYS A 46 -10.56 9.88 -4.81
N ASN A 47 -10.96 10.95 -4.12
CA ASN A 47 -10.07 11.68 -3.22
C ASN A 47 -9.69 10.84 -2.00
N GLU A 48 -10.64 10.08 -1.44
CA GLU A 48 -10.39 9.12 -0.36
C GLU A 48 -9.39 8.04 -0.82
N GLN A 49 -9.55 7.51 -2.04
CA GLN A 49 -8.63 6.53 -2.61
C GLN A 49 -7.23 7.11 -2.87
N ILE A 50 -7.14 8.36 -3.36
CA ILE A 50 -5.85 9.05 -3.54
C ILE A 50 -5.14 9.21 -2.20
N GLU A 51 -5.87 9.59 -1.15
CA GLU A 51 -5.27 9.76 0.17
C GLU A 51 -4.81 8.42 0.76
N GLN A 52 -5.61 7.36 0.61
CA GLN A 52 -5.17 6.00 0.95
C GLN A 52 -3.89 5.60 0.22
N LEU A 53 -3.80 5.87 -1.09
CA LEU A 53 -2.61 5.56 -1.88
C LEU A 53 -1.38 6.35 -1.40
N ARG A 54 -1.56 7.61 -0.99
CA ARG A 54 -0.47 8.42 -0.43
C ARG A 54 0.03 7.86 0.89
N GLU A 55 -0.86 7.41 1.76
CA GLU A 55 -0.46 6.75 3.01
C GLU A 55 0.28 5.44 2.74
N LEU A 56 -0.18 4.65 1.76
CA LEU A 56 0.54 3.44 1.33
C LEU A 56 1.94 3.75 0.79
N ASP A 57 2.10 4.80 -0.04
CA ASP A 57 3.41 5.24 -0.54
C ASP A 57 4.33 5.71 0.60
N LYS A 58 3.80 6.47 1.57
CA LYS A 58 4.55 6.86 2.76
C LYS A 58 5.07 5.63 3.50
N VAL A 59 4.21 4.65 3.78
CA VAL A 59 4.60 3.41 4.48
C VAL A 59 5.66 2.64 3.68
N GLU A 60 5.46 2.48 2.37
CA GLU A 60 6.40 1.75 1.51
C GLU A 60 7.79 2.42 1.46
N LYS A 61 7.85 3.76 1.51
CA LYS A 61 9.11 4.52 1.59
C LYS A 61 9.81 4.39 2.94
N THR A 62 9.09 4.07 4.01
CA THR A 62 9.73 3.82 5.32
C THR A 62 10.41 2.46 5.41
N LYS A 63 10.09 1.52 4.49
CA LYS A 63 10.68 0.19 4.46
C LYS A 63 12.12 0.25 3.98
N PHE A 64 13.01 -0.44 4.68
CA PHE A 64 14.38 -0.64 4.22
C PHE A 64 14.43 -1.80 3.24
N LYS A 65 14.81 -1.54 1.98
CA LYS A 65 14.80 -2.54 0.90
C LYS A 65 16.22 -2.97 0.54
N VAL A 66 16.43 -4.27 0.44
CA VAL A 66 17.68 -4.88 -0.04
C VAL A 66 17.35 -5.97 -1.05
N GLN A 67 18.29 -6.27 -1.94
CA GLN A 67 18.15 -7.33 -2.93
C GLN A 67 19.25 -8.36 -2.77
N VAL A 68 18.91 -9.65 -2.88
CA VAL A 68 19.89 -10.74 -2.94
C VAL A 68 20.86 -10.50 -4.10
N ARG A 69 22.16 -10.60 -3.82
CA ARG A 69 23.20 -10.33 -4.83
C ARG A 69 23.12 -11.38 -5.93
N HIS A 70 23.29 -10.95 -7.18
CA HIS A 70 23.49 -11.85 -8.30
C HIS A 70 24.96 -12.30 -8.32
N ASP A 71 25.25 -13.49 -7.77
CA ASP A 71 26.60 -14.04 -7.62
C ASP A 71 26.89 -15.20 -8.59
N SER A 72 26.05 -15.38 -9.60
CA SER A 72 26.08 -16.51 -10.55
C SER A 72 25.91 -17.87 -9.89
N ARG A 73 25.42 -17.93 -8.64
CA ARG A 73 25.09 -19.16 -7.94
C ARG A 73 23.59 -19.20 -7.68
N PRO A 74 22.83 -20.06 -8.39
CA PRO A 74 21.38 -20.09 -8.27
C PRO A 74 20.90 -20.55 -6.89
N GLU A 75 21.79 -21.09 -6.05
CA GLU A 75 21.45 -21.51 -4.69
C GLU A 75 21.47 -20.35 -3.67
N THR A 76 22.04 -19.19 -4.02
CA THR A 76 22.16 -18.05 -3.12
C THR A 76 20.80 -17.34 -2.99
N ASN A 77 20.01 -17.74 -2.00
CA ASN A 77 18.68 -17.19 -1.75
C ASN A 77 18.51 -16.58 -0.36
N THR A 78 19.60 -16.09 0.25
CA THR A 78 19.57 -15.37 1.53
C THR A 78 20.33 -14.06 1.45
N TYR A 79 20.01 -13.15 2.37
CA TYR A 79 20.70 -11.87 2.52
C TYR A 79 21.07 -11.64 4.00
N PRO A 80 22.34 -11.31 4.32
CA PRO A 80 22.76 -10.92 5.65
C PRO A 80 22.23 -9.53 6.01
N MET A 81 21.48 -9.44 7.10
CA MET A 81 20.93 -8.19 7.62
C MET A 81 21.54 -7.85 8.98
N ILE A 82 21.80 -6.55 9.18
CA ILE A 82 22.27 -5.99 10.46
C ILE A 82 21.29 -4.90 10.88
N LEU A 83 20.82 -4.97 12.12
CA LEU A 83 20.00 -3.95 12.77
C LEU A 83 20.82 -3.34 13.90
N ASP A 84 21.02 -2.03 13.86
CA ASP A 84 21.86 -1.29 14.79
C ASP A 84 21.02 -0.26 15.57
N ALA A 85 20.98 -0.42 16.88
CA ALA A 85 20.33 0.47 17.84
C ALA A 85 21.33 1.07 18.84
N THR A 86 22.63 1.00 18.57
CA THR A 86 23.66 1.58 19.46
C THR A 86 23.59 3.10 19.55
N GLY A 87 22.89 3.76 18.62
CA GLY A 87 22.57 5.18 18.69
C GLY A 87 21.45 5.53 19.67
N SER A 88 20.76 4.56 20.29
CA SER A 88 19.80 4.83 21.36
C SER A 88 20.50 5.29 22.62
N PHE A 89 19.91 6.28 23.32
CA PHE A 89 20.43 6.81 24.58
C PHE A 89 19.30 7.30 25.45
N ASP A 90 19.56 7.36 26.76
CA ASP A 90 18.72 8.08 27.72
C ASP A 90 19.27 9.50 27.91
N PRO A 91 18.43 10.57 27.84
CA PRO A 91 18.86 11.94 28.11
C PRO A 91 19.33 12.15 29.56
N ASP A 92 18.85 11.36 30.52
CA ASP A 92 19.24 11.44 31.92
C ASP A 92 20.62 10.83 32.15
N GLN A 93 21.54 11.65 32.66
CA GLN A 93 22.95 11.29 32.72
C GLN A 93 23.21 10.14 33.71
N GLY A 94 23.77 9.05 33.19
CA GLY A 94 24.17 7.87 33.97
C GLY A 94 23.21 6.69 33.84
N ASP A 95 22.09 6.88 33.16
CA ASP A 95 21.09 5.85 32.98
C ASP A 95 21.55 4.78 31.98
N ARG A 96 21.24 3.53 32.32
CA ARG A 96 21.59 2.38 31.51
C ARG A 96 20.37 1.91 30.76
N ILE A 97 20.49 1.86 29.43
CA ILE A 97 19.43 1.33 28.59
C ILE A 97 19.60 -0.17 28.34
N ARG A 98 18.48 -0.85 28.11
CA ARG A 98 18.38 -2.27 27.74
C ARG A 98 17.60 -2.39 26.45
N TYR A 99 17.99 -3.35 25.61
CA TYR A 99 17.33 -3.63 24.34
C TYR A 99 16.49 -4.90 24.44
N ASN A 100 15.37 -4.91 23.74
CA ASN A 100 14.55 -6.09 23.53
C ASN A 100 13.94 -6.07 22.12
N TRP A 101 14.51 -6.90 21.24
CA TRP A 101 14.05 -7.12 19.89
C TRP A 101 13.00 -8.21 19.83
N LYS A 102 11.92 -7.96 19.08
CA LYS A 102 10.87 -8.93 18.79
C LYS A 102 10.57 -8.91 17.30
N GLN A 103 10.62 -10.08 16.67
CA GLN A 103 10.07 -10.22 15.33
C GLN A 103 8.54 -10.26 15.41
N VAL A 104 7.88 -9.36 14.69
CA VAL A 104 6.41 -9.22 14.66
C VAL A 104 5.80 -9.98 13.49
N SER A 105 6.47 -9.98 12.33
CA SER A 105 6.00 -10.66 11.12
C SER A 105 7.16 -11.11 10.22
N GLY A 106 6.82 -11.91 9.20
CA GLY A 106 7.77 -12.50 8.26
C GLY A 106 8.18 -13.92 8.64
N ASN A 107 9.03 -14.53 7.81
CA ASN A 107 9.58 -15.86 8.08
C ASN A 107 10.40 -15.83 9.37
N GLN A 108 10.25 -16.83 10.22
CA GLN A 108 10.93 -16.84 11.52
C GLN A 108 12.44 -16.90 11.33
N ILE A 109 13.15 -15.94 11.93
CA ILE A 109 14.61 -15.89 11.93
C ILE A 109 15.18 -16.00 13.34
N ARG A 110 16.48 -16.26 13.41
CA ARG A 110 17.24 -16.22 14.67
C ARG A 110 18.14 -14.99 14.67
N LEU A 111 17.87 -14.07 15.59
CA LEU A 111 18.75 -12.93 15.84
C LEU A 111 20.04 -13.37 16.54
N ARG A 112 21.16 -12.85 16.08
CA ARG A 112 22.50 -13.04 16.67
C ARG A 112 23.05 -11.69 17.15
N PRO A 113 23.78 -11.63 18.27
CA PRO A 113 24.07 -12.74 19.18
C PRO A 113 22.84 -13.19 20.00
N ASN A 114 21.92 -12.27 20.31
CA ASN A 114 20.64 -12.50 20.96
C ASN A 114 19.73 -11.27 20.80
N SER A 115 18.46 -11.39 21.19
CA SER A 115 17.45 -10.32 21.08
C SER A 115 17.63 -9.16 22.07
N ASN A 116 18.65 -9.17 22.93
CA ASN A 116 18.89 -8.11 23.93
C ASN A 116 20.15 -7.28 23.64
N SER A 117 20.79 -7.50 22.50
CA SER A 117 21.96 -6.75 22.04
C SER A 117 21.56 -5.45 21.35
N GLY A 118 22.39 -4.40 21.50
CA GLY A 118 22.22 -3.14 20.77
C GLY A 118 22.43 -3.29 19.26
N ILE A 119 23.23 -4.28 18.84
CA ILE A 119 23.38 -4.68 17.44
C ILE A 119 22.94 -6.13 17.30
N VAL A 120 22.06 -6.41 16.35
CA VAL A 120 21.65 -7.77 16.00
C VAL A 120 21.80 -8.04 14.51
N SER A 121 22.01 -9.29 14.14
CA SER A 121 22.06 -9.73 12.75
C SER A 121 21.24 -11.00 12.51
N PHE A 122 20.82 -11.19 11.26
CA PHE A 122 20.15 -12.40 10.80
C PHE A 122 20.42 -12.66 9.32
N GLU A 123 20.22 -13.90 8.90
CA GLU A 123 20.15 -14.29 7.49
C GLU A 123 18.67 -14.47 7.15
N GLY A 124 18.19 -13.79 6.10
CA GLY A 124 16.79 -13.86 5.67
C GLY A 124 16.66 -14.25 4.21
N THR A 125 15.65 -15.05 3.88
CA THR A 125 15.23 -15.29 2.49
C THR A 125 14.40 -14.11 1.96
N PRO A 126 14.12 -14.02 0.66
CA PRO A 126 13.21 -13.02 0.12
C PRO A 126 11.87 -13.00 0.86
N GLY A 127 11.39 -11.79 1.19
CA GLY A 127 10.23 -11.56 2.02
C GLY A 127 10.30 -10.24 2.80
N GLU A 128 9.20 -9.91 3.49
CA GLU A 128 9.15 -8.76 4.40
C GLU A 128 9.23 -9.24 5.86
N TYR A 129 10.05 -8.55 6.65
CA TYR A 129 10.27 -8.82 8.07
C TYR A 129 10.03 -7.55 8.86
N THR A 130 9.15 -7.61 9.86
CA THR A 130 8.90 -6.47 10.76
C THR A 130 9.44 -6.78 12.14
N PHE A 131 10.24 -5.85 12.65
CA PHE A 131 10.86 -5.93 13.97
C PHE A 131 10.37 -4.79 14.84
N GLU A 132 10.05 -5.14 16.07
CA GLU A 132 9.79 -4.21 17.15
C GLU A 132 10.99 -4.20 18.09
N LEU A 133 11.52 -3.01 18.37
CA LEU A 133 12.56 -2.80 19.37
C LEU A 133 11.95 -2.02 20.52
N THR A 134 12.02 -2.59 21.72
CA THR A 134 11.78 -1.87 22.96
C THR A 134 13.10 -1.55 23.62
N VAL A 135 13.33 -0.27 23.94
CA VAL A 135 14.45 0.21 24.74
C VAL A 135 13.91 0.68 26.08
N SER A 136 14.49 0.21 27.19
CA SER A 136 14.08 0.61 28.54
C SER A 136 15.26 1.07 29.38
N ASP A 137 15.03 2.02 30.28
CA ASP A 137 16.00 2.49 31.26
C ASP A 137 16.01 1.59 32.52
N ASN A 138 16.78 1.98 33.54
CA ASN A 138 16.82 1.31 34.84
C ASN A 138 15.77 1.80 35.85
N TYR A 139 14.92 2.75 35.47
CA TYR A 139 13.81 3.28 36.28
C TYR A 139 12.43 2.77 35.82
N GLY A 140 12.39 1.98 34.74
CA GLY A 140 11.19 1.36 34.20
C GLY A 140 10.54 2.11 33.05
N ALA A 141 11.08 3.24 32.60
CA ALA A 141 10.60 3.89 31.39
C ALA A 141 11.04 3.11 30.16
N SER A 142 10.22 3.13 29.10
CA SER A 142 10.53 2.42 27.86
C SER A 142 9.93 3.10 26.63
N THR A 143 10.64 3.01 25.52
CA THR A 143 10.18 3.43 24.19
C THR A 143 10.23 2.26 23.23
N THR A 144 9.20 2.13 22.40
CA THR A 144 9.09 1.07 21.39
C THR A 144 9.06 1.66 19.99
N ILE A 145 9.83 1.09 19.07
CA ILE A 145 9.81 1.42 17.65
C ILE A 145 9.59 0.17 16.80
N SER A 146 8.95 0.34 15.64
CA SER A 146 8.78 -0.72 14.65
C SER A 146 9.45 -0.35 13.33
N LYS A 147 10.14 -1.31 12.72
CA LYS A 147 10.80 -1.17 11.42
C LYS A 147 10.55 -2.40 10.57
N THR A 148 10.26 -2.17 9.29
CA THR A 148 10.09 -3.22 8.29
C THR A 148 11.26 -3.22 7.32
N VAL A 149 11.81 -4.40 7.09
CA VAL A 149 12.83 -4.64 6.05
C VAL A 149 12.24 -5.57 4.99
N LYS A 150 12.55 -5.29 3.72
CA LYS A 150 12.13 -6.09 2.58
C LYS A 150 13.37 -6.63 1.88
N ILE A 151 13.47 -7.96 1.82
CA ILE A 151 14.50 -8.68 1.08
C ILE A 151 13.87 -9.10 -0.25
N GLU A 152 14.40 -8.57 -1.35
CA GLU A 152 13.97 -8.89 -2.70
C GLU A 152 14.79 -10.05 -3.25
N ALA A 153 14.13 -10.90 -4.05
CA ALA A 153 14.79 -12.03 -4.69
C ALA A 153 15.87 -11.57 -5.69
N GLU A 154 16.80 -12.49 -5.96
CA GLU A 154 17.79 -12.30 -7.00
C GLU A 154 17.08 -12.09 -8.35
N PRO A 155 17.50 -11.08 -9.15
CA PRO A 155 16.88 -10.82 -10.44
C PRO A 155 17.26 -11.91 -11.43
N ASN A 156 16.27 -12.57 -12.01
CA ASN A 156 16.47 -13.57 -13.07
C ASN A 156 16.06 -12.99 -14.44
N GLN A 157 16.98 -13.02 -15.40
CA GLN A 157 16.70 -12.64 -16.79
C GLN A 157 16.65 -13.89 -17.66
N SER A 158 15.65 -13.96 -18.56
CA SER A 158 15.56 -15.06 -19.52
C SER A 158 16.82 -15.12 -20.40
N PRO A 159 17.30 -16.33 -20.74
CA PRO A 159 18.41 -16.47 -21.66
C PRO A 159 18.04 -15.93 -23.05
N ILE A 160 19.00 -15.30 -23.71
CA ILE A 160 18.88 -14.95 -25.13
C ILE A 160 19.27 -16.17 -25.94
N VAL A 161 18.36 -16.63 -26.81
CA VAL A 161 18.61 -17.79 -27.68
C VAL A 161 19.12 -17.28 -29.03
N ASP A 162 20.27 -17.79 -29.45
CA ASP A 162 20.79 -17.64 -30.81
C ASP A 162 21.04 -19.03 -31.40
N LEU A 163 20.44 -19.33 -32.55
CA LEU A 163 20.50 -20.65 -33.20
C LEU A 163 20.99 -20.48 -34.63
N GLU A 164 22.18 -20.98 -34.92
CA GLU A 164 22.75 -21.04 -36.27
C GLU A 164 22.69 -22.47 -36.82
N ILE A 165 22.14 -22.65 -38.03
CA ILE A 165 22.16 -23.92 -38.75
C ILE A 165 23.29 -23.86 -39.79
N ARG A 166 24.28 -24.74 -39.67
CA ARG A 166 25.36 -24.89 -40.67
C ARG A 166 25.21 -26.20 -41.45
N GLN A 167 25.40 -26.14 -42.77
CA GLN A 167 25.55 -27.35 -43.59
C GLN A 167 26.97 -27.89 -43.42
N GLY A 168 27.11 -29.16 -43.02
CA GLY A 168 28.42 -29.81 -42.94
C GLY A 168 28.91 -30.21 -44.32
N THR A 169 29.93 -29.54 -44.86
CA THR A 169 30.84 -30.17 -45.82
C THR A 169 32.08 -30.57 -45.04
N GLY A 170 32.05 -31.75 -44.43
CA GLY A 170 33.24 -32.32 -43.82
C GLY A 170 34.29 -32.57 -44.89
N THR A 171 35.35 -31.77 -44.90
CA THR A 171 36.67 -32.14 -45.43
C THR A 171 37.72 -31.47 -44.54
N ASN A 172 38.61 -32.31 -44.00
CA ASN A 172 39.75 -31.97 -43.15
C ASN A 172 40.62 -30.82 -43.68
#